data_AF-A0A1F5FTM9-F1
#
_entry.id   AF-A0A1F5FTM9-F1
#
_cell.length_a   1.000
_cell.length_b   1.000
_cell.length_c   1.000
_cell.angle_alpha   90.00
_cell.angle_beta   90.00
_cell.angle_gamma   90.00
#
_symmetry.space_group_name_H-M   'P 1'
#
loop_
_entity.id
_entity.type
_entity.pdbx_description
1 polymer ?
#
loop_
_entity_poly.entity_id
_entity_poly.type
_entity_poly.pdbx_seq_one_letter_code
_entity_poly.pdbx_strand_id
1 'polypeptide(L)'
;MNWVDLVILLVIIVFAIEGQRRGFFGQLIDIIGFLIALLASLTFYPQAGQLLIKIFNLPKIAANPVGFLLIWLVTETIFFAIFGGIIKKFVLVFSHTHINKYLGFIPSTINSLLFLAFVLLFVVSLPIRPDIKKDIFDSKIGSVLVSSAGVLEKPFNSIFGPIAKQSLTFLTVKPEEKGSIPLEFTQKELTVDTASEQRMLELVNQERAKFGVRQLTLNSDLTEVARAHSKDMFERGYFSHYSPEGKDVGDRLDEAGISYNVAGENLALAPNISTAHTGLMNSEGHRRNILDPAFSTVGIGAIDGGVYGKMFTQVFKD
;
A
#
# COMPACT_ATOMS: atom_id res chain seq x y z
N MET A 1 22.05 -15.08 -12.67
CA MET A 1 21.18 -14.29 -13.54
C MET A 1 19.80 -14.87 -13.32
N ASN A 2 18.84 -14.11 -12.82
CA ASN A 2 17.53 -14.59 -12.41
C ASN A 2 16.42 -14.06 -13.33
N TRP A 3 15.16 -14.30 -12.99
CA TRP A 3 14.03 -13.86 -13.82
C TRP A 3 13.94 -12.33 -13.95
N VAL A 4 14.37 -11.57 -12.92
CA VAL A 4 14.42 -10.10 -12.96
C VAL A 4 15.40 -9.63 -14.03
N ASP A 5 16.58 -10.26 -14.12
CA ASP A 5 17.55 -9.95 -15.19
C ASP A 5 16.94 -10.21 -16.59
N LEU A 6 16.18 -11.29 -16.77
CA LEU A 6 15.53 -11.62 -18.05
C LEU A 6 14.48 -10.58 -18.43
N VAL A 7 13.66 -10.12 -17.48
CA VAL A 7 12.67 -9.06 -17.69
C VAL A 7 13.36 -7.75 -18.05
N ILE A 8 14.42 -7.38 -17.33
CA ILE A 8 15.21 -6.18 -17.62
C ILE A 8 15.78 -6.24 -19.05
N LEU A 9 16.40 -7.36 -19.44
CA LEU A 9 16.95 -7.52 -20.79
C LEU A 9 15.87 -7.43 -21.86
N LEU A 10 14.69 -8.01 -21.63
CA LEU A 10 13.56 -7.90 -22.54
C LEU A 10 13.14 -6.43 -22.74
N VAL A 11 13.02 -5.66 -21.66
CA VAL A 11 12.68 -4.23 -21.75
C VAL A 11 13.75 -3.44 -22.50
N ILE A 12 15.04 -3.71 -22.23
CA ILE A 12 16.15 -3.07 -22.95
C ILE A 12 16.08 -3.37 -24.45
N ILE A 13 15.79 -4.62 -24.83
CA ILE A 13 15.66 -5.03 -26.25
C ILE A 13 14.49 -4.30 -26.91
N VAL A 14 13.32 -4.24 -26.26
CA VAL A 14 12.14 -3.53 -26.78
C VAL A 14 12.47 -2.06 -27.03
N PHE A 15 13.11 -1.39 -26.07
CA PHE A 15 13.53 0.00 -26.22
C PHE A 15 14.59 0.16 -27.30
N ALA A 16 15.56 -0.76 -27.43
CA ALA A 16 16.57 -0.71 -28.48
C ALA A 16 15.97 -0.78 -29.89
N ILE A 17 14.96 -1.64 -30.08
CA ILE A 17 14.21 -1.75 -31.35
C ILE A 17 13.46 -0.44 -31.64
N GLU A 18 12.80 0.14 -30.64
CA GLU A 18 12.10 1.42 -30.80
C GLU A 18 13.07 2.58 -31.04
N GLY A 19 14.24 2.56 -30.40
CA GLY A 19 15.33 3.51 -30.60
C GLY A 19 15.81 3.54 -32.04
N GLN A 20 15.91 2.37 -32.67
CA GLN A 20 16.27 2.26 -34.08
C GLN A 20 15.21 2.85 -35.01
N ARG A 21 13.92 2.77 -34.64
CA ARG A 21 12.81 3.33 -35.42
C ARG A 21 12.71 4.85 -35.30
N ARG A 22 12.89 5.37 -34.08
CA ARG A 22 12.80 6.80 -33.78
C ARG A 22 14.08 7.58 -34.10
N GLY A 23 15.20 6.89 -34.14
CA GLY A 23 16.52 7.46 -34.39
C GLY A 23 17.14 8.15 -33.18
N PHE A 24 18.45 8.40 -33.27
CA PHE A 24 19.27 8.94 -32.18
C PHE A 24 18.73 10.26 -31.61
N PHE A 25 18.41 11.23 -32.46
CA PHE A 25 18.01 12.56 -31.99
C PHE A 25 16.60 12.56 -31.41
N GLY A 26 15.70 11.73 -31.92
CA GLY A 26 14.38 11.55 -31.33
C GLY A 26 14.48 11.03 -29.89
N GLN A 27 15.27 9.99 -29.68
CA GLN A 27 15.48 9.39 -28.36
C GLN A 27 16.18 10.33 -27.36
N LEU A 28 17.15 11.13 -27.81
CA LEU A 28 17.77 12.15 -26.95
C LEU A 28 16.75 13.18 -26.46
N ILE A 29 15.84 13.59 -27.34
CA ILE A 29 14.80 14.56 -26.99
C ILE A 29 13.78 13.94 -26.03
N ASP A 30 13.45 12.66 -26.20
CA ASP A 30 12.61 11.93 -25.25
C ASP A 30 13.26 11.88 -23.85
N ILE A 31 14.56 11.60 -23.76
CA ILE A 31 15.30 11.64 -22.48
C ILE A 31 15.24 13.03 -21.84
N ILE A 32 15.44 14.08 -22.64
CA ILE A 32 15.39 15.46 -22.13
C ILE A 32 13.98 15.77 -21.59
N GLY A 33 12.93 15.40 -22.33
CA GLY A 33 11.54 15.58 -21.90
C GLY A 33 11.25 14.83 -20.59
N PHE A 34 11.67 13.57 -20.50
CA PHE A 34 11.56 12.74 -19.29
C PHE A 34 12.25 13.40 -18.10
N LEU A 35 13.50 13.85 -18.24
CA LEU A 35 14.26 14.46 -17.15
C LEU A 35 13.63 15.78 -16.68
N ILE A 36 13.12 16.60 -17.61
CA ILE A 36 12.40 17.84 -17.26
C ILE A 36 11.11 17.50 -16.50
N ALA A 37 10.33 16.52 -16.97
CA ALA A 37 9.10 16.08 -16.31
C ALA A 37 9.37 15.48 -14.92
N LEU A 38 10.42 14.69 -14.77
CA LEU A 38 10.86 14.14 -13.49
C LEU A 38 11.27 15.26 -12.51
N LEU A 39 12.07 16.23 -12.94
CA LEU A 39 12.47 17.35 -12.08
C LEU A 39 11.27 18.22 -11.68
N ALA A 40 10.39 18.53 -12.64
CA ALA A 40 9.17 19.28 -12.37
C ALA A 40 8.26 18.55 -11.39
N SER A 41 8.03 17.25 -11.59
CA SER A 41 7.20 16.44 -10.70
C SER A 41 7.78 16.35 -9.29
N LEU A 42 9.09 16.14 -9.14
CA LEU A 42 9.76 16.17 -7.84
C LEU A 42 9.67 17.53 -7.12
N THR A 43 9.56 18.63 -7.89
CA THR A 43 9.51 19.99 -7.34
C THR A 43 8.09 20.44 -6.99
N PHE A 44 7.12 20.11 -7.85
CA PHE A 44 5.77 20.68 -7.82
C PHE A 44 4.68 19.70 -7.36
N TYR A 45 5.01 18.43 -7.04
CA TYR A 45 4.02 17.50 -6.49
C TYR A 45 3.33 17.99 -5.21
N PRO A 46 3.97 18.73 -4.28
CA PRO A 46 3.27 19.17 -3.06
C PRO A 46 2.14 20.16 -3.35
N GLN A 47 2.35 21.07 -4.29
CA GLN A 47 1.37 22.08 -4.71
C GLN A 47 0.22 21.42 -5.46
N ALA A 48 0.53 20.50 -6.38
CA ALA A 48 -0.48 19.69 -7.05
C ALA A 48 -1.29 18.87 -6.05
N GLY A 49 -0.63 18.24 -5.07
CA GLY A 49 -1.29 17.50 -4.00
C GLY A 49 -2.24 18.37 -3.17
N GLN A 50 -1.83 19.58 -2.79
CA GLN A 50 -2.72 20.52 -2.07
C GLN A 50 -3.96 20.89 -2.89
N LEU A 51 -3.79 21.13 -4.19
CA LEU A 51 -4.91 21.43 -5.07
C LEU A 51 -5.88 20.25 -5.17
N LEU A 52 -5.35 19.03 -5.28
CA LEU A 52 -6.13 17.79 -5.32
C LEU A 52 -6.93 17.57 -4.02
N ILE A 53 -6.32 17.84 -2.86
CA ILE A 53 -7.02 17.80 -1.57
C ILE A 53 -8.19 18.80 -1.58
N LYS A 54 -7.95 20.03 -2.04
CA LYS A 54 -8.97 21.09 -2.02
C LYS A 54 -10.13 20.83 -2.99
N ILE A 55 -9.85 20.35 -4.19
CA ILE A 55 -10.86 20.18 -5.25
C ILE A 55 -11.62 18.85 -5.10
N PHE A 56 -10.89 17.77 -4.82
CA PHE A 56 -11.44 16.41 -4.86
C PHE A 56 -11.57 15.77 -3.48
N ASN A 57 -11.25 16.51 -2.40
CA ASN A 57 -11.21 16.00 -1.03
C ASN A 57 -10.35 14.73 -0.90
N LEU A 58 -9.26 14.65 -1.68
CA LEU A 58 -8.37 13.51 -1.68
C LEU A 58 -7.59 13.43 -0.36
N PRO A 59 -7.40 12.23 0.22
CA PRO A 59 -6.49 12.04 1.34
C PRO A 59 -5.08 12.52 0.98
N LYS A 60 -4.41 13.27 1.87
CA LYS A 60 -3.05 13.79 1.65
C LYS A 60 -2.05 12.71 1.21
N ILE A 61 -2.21 11.50 1.75
CA ILE A 61 -1.37 10.32 1.45
C ILE A 61 -1.51 9.88 -0.02
N ALA A 62 -2.70 9.98 -0.61
CA ALA A 62 -2.94 9.69 -2.02
C ALA A 62 -2.67 10.90 -2.92
N ALA A 63 -2.93 12.11 -2.41
CA ALA A 63 -2.82 13.34 -3.18
C ALA A 63 -1.39 13.64 -3.65
N ASN A 64 -0.36 13.31 -2.86
CA ASN A 64 1.03 13.53 -3.25
C ASN A 64 1.49 12.63 -4.42
N PRO A 65 1.32 11.29 -4.37
CA PRO A 65 1.55 10.41 -5.52
C PRO A 65 0.79 10.82 -6.78
N VAL A 66 -0.49 11.14 -6.64
CA VAL A 66 -1.33 11.56 -7.78
C VAL A 66 -0.85 12.90 -8.33
N GLY A 67 -0.51 13.85 -7.45
CA GLY A 67 0.06 15.14 -7.83
C GLY A 67 1.39 14.99 -8.60
N PHE A 68 2.26 14.09 -8.15
CA PHE A 68 3.50 13.76 -8.85
C PHE A 68 3.23 13.26 -10.28
N LEU A 69 2.34 12.27 -10.44
CA LEU A 69 2.00 11.71 -11.75
C LEU A 69 1.31 12.74 -12.67
N LEU A 70 0.45 13.59 -12.11
CA LEU A 70 -0.20 14.65 -12.88
C LEU A 70 0.79 15.69 -13.38
N ILE A 71 1.69 16.19 -12.51
CA ILE A 71 2.71 17.14 -12.91
C ILE A 71 3.62 16.54 -13.98
N TRP A 72 4.00 15.27 -13.82
CA TRP A 72 4.78 14.56 -14.83
C TRP A 72 4.07 14.61 -16.18
N LEU A 73 2.83 14.10 -16.24
CA LEU A 73 2.05 13.99 -17.48
C LEU A 73 1.84 15.36 -18.14
N VAL A 74 1.48 16.36 -17.34
CA VAL A 74 1.24 17.73 -17.82
C VAL A 74 2.54 18.34 -18.34
N THR A 75 3.64 18.21 -17.60
CA THR A 75 4.94 18.78 -18.00
C THR A 75 5.44 18.16 -19.30
N GLU A 76 5.35 16.83 -19.42
CA GLU A 76 5.74 16.11 -20.63
C GLU A 76 4.87 16.53 -21.82
N THR A 77 3.55 16.59 -21.64
CA THR A 77 2.60 17.03 -22.68
C THR A 77 2.89 18.46 -23.14
N ILE A 78 3.12 19.38 -22.20
CA ILE A 78 3.45 20.77 -22.49
C ILE A 78 4.80 20.86 -23.22
N PHE A 79 5.82 20.11 -22.79
CA PHE A 79 7.11 20.07 -23.44
C PHE A 79 6.97 19.68 -24.92
N PHE A 80 6.27 18.59 -25.22
CA PHE A 80 6.07 18.18 -26.61
C PHE A 80 5.10 19.08 -27.39
N ALA A 81 4.13 19.72 -26.74
CA ALA A 81 3.26 20.68 -27.40
C ALA A 81 4.01 21.95 -27.83
N ILE A 82 4.87 22.48 -26.96
CA ILE A 82 5.65 23.71 -27.22
C ILE A 82 6.79 23.41 -28.20
N PHE A 83 7.58 22.37 -27.93
CA PHE A 83 8.81 22.11 -28.66
C PHE A 83 8.62 21.16 -29.84
N GLY A 84 7.49 20.45 -29.94
CA GLY A 84 7.27 19.38 -30.93
C GLY A 84 7.48 19.83 -32.38
N GLY A 85 7.07 21.05 -32.73
CA GLY A 85 7.31 21.61 -34.06
C GLY A 85 8.79 21.83 -34.38
N ILE A 86 9.54 22.38 -33.41
CA ILE A 86 10.98 22.63 -33.52
C ILE A 86 11.74 21.29 -33.52
N ILE A 87 11.40 20.40 -32.59
CA ILE A 87 11.92 19.04 -32.48
C ILE A 87 11.73 18.29 -33.80
N LYS A 88 10.53 18.30 -34.37
CA LYS A 88 10.25 17.60 -35.63
C LYS A 88 11.09 18.15 -36.78
N LYS A 89 11.21 19.47 -36.90
CA LYS A 89 12.08 20.09 -37.92
C LYS A 89 13.54 19.70 -37.72
N PHE A 90 14.04 19.76 -36.48
CA PHE A 90 15.40 19.36 -36.14
C PHE A 90 15.67 17.89 -36.47
N VAL A 91 14.81 16.99 -36.01
CA VAL A 91 14.94 15.54 -36.28
C VAL A 91 14.88 15.25 -37.78
N LEU A 92 14.03 15.95 -38.55
CA LEU A 92 13.97 15.82 -40.01
C LEU A 92 15.29 16.23 -40.69
N VAL A 93 15.91 17.34 -40.27
CA VAL A 93 17.21 17.80 -40.81
C VAL A 93 18.29 16.73 -40.65
N PHE A 94 18.32 16.04 -39.51
CA PHE A 94 19.32 15.01 -39.22
C PHE A 94 18.87 13.58 -39.54
N SER A 95 17.66 13.41 -40.10
CA SER A 95 17.03 12.10 -40.31
C SER A 95 17.84 11.18 -41.21
N HIS A 96 18.53 11.74 -42.20
CA HIS A 96 19.37 11.02 -43.17
C HIS A 96 20.76 10.67 -42.64
N THR A 97 21.18 11.21 -41.50
CA THR A 97 22.53 10.96 -40.99
C THR A 97 22.70 9.51 -40.52
N HIS A 98 23.88 8.94 -40.73
CA HIS A 98 24.21 7.59 -40.24
C HIS A 98 24.08 7.49 -38.72
N ILE A 99 24.43 8.56 -38.00
CA ILE A 99 24.26 8.67 -36.55
C ILE A 99 22.78 8.48 -36.18
N ASN A 100 21.88 9.24 -36.81
CA ASN A 100 20.46 9.12 -36.49
C ASN A 100 19.89 7.73 -36.82
N LYS A 101 20.29 7.15 -37.96
CA LYS A 101 19.77 5.87 -38.43
C LYS A 101 20.30 4.65 -37.65
N TYR A 102 21.57 4.65 -37.26
CA TYR A 102 22.23 3.45 -36.73
C TYR A 102 22.58 3.52 -35.25
N LEU A 103 22.69 4.72 -34.68
CA LEU A 103 23.04 4.87 -33.26
C LEU A 103 21.83 5.11 -32.36
N GLY A 104 20.60 5.04 -32.89
CA GLY A 104 19.36 5.22 -32.13
C GLY A 104 19.21 4.29 -30.93
N PHE A 105 19.80 3.09 -31.00
CA PHE A 105 19.80 2.15 -29.89
C PHE A 105 20.52 2.69 -28.64
N ILE A 106 21.59 3.49 -28.78
CA ILE A 106 22.38 3.99 -27.64
C ILE A 106 21.54 4.85 -26.68
N PRO A 107 20.94 5.98 -27.11
CA PRO A 107 20.09 6.77 -26.25
C PRO A 107 18.87 5.98 -25.78
N SER A 108 18.29 5.09 -26.60
CA SER A 108 17.17 4.27 -26.12
C SER A 108 17.55 3.29 -25.01
N THR A 109 18.77 2.74 -25.03
CA THR A 109 19.27 1.89 -23.94
C THR A 109 19.47 2.72 -22.67
N ILE A 110 20.01 3.94 -22.78
CA ILE A 110 20.09 4.85 -21.63
C ILE A 110 18.69 5.14 -21.09
N ASN A 111 17.74 5.47 -21.96
CA ASN A 111 16.36 5.76 -21.59
C ASN A 111 15.69 4.57 -20.88
N SER A 112 15.89 3.34 -21.40
CA SER A 112 15.33 2.14 -20.77
C SER A 112 15.94 1.85 -19.42
N LEU A 113 17.24 2.07 -19.22
CA LEU A 113 17.89 1.94 -17.93
C LEU A 113 17.36 2.96 -16.92
N LEU A 114 17.15 4.22 -17.33
CA LEU A 114 16.55 5.25 -16.47
C LEU A 114 15.11 4.87 -16.07
N PHE A 115 14.30 4.44 -17.03
CA PHE A 115 12.94 3.99 -16.78
C PHE A 115 12.91 2.79 -15.83
N LEU A 116 13.73 1.77 -16.10
CA LEU A 116 13.83 0.57 -15.25
C LEU A 116 14.32 0.89 -13.85
N ALA A 117 15.29 1.80 -13.70
CA ALA A 117 15.77 2.24 -12.41
C ALA A 117 14.64 2.88 -11.57
N PHE A 118 13.82 3.73 -12.20
CA PHE A 118 12.65 4.32 -11.56
C PHE A 118 11.59 3.28 -11.20
N VAL A 119 11.26 2.37 -12.12
CA VAL A 119 10.27 1.29 -11.88
C VAL A 119 10.74 0.35 -10.78
N LEU A 120 12.00 -0.06 -10.77
CA LEU A 120 12.54 -0.94 -9.73
C LEU A 120 12.58 -0.24 -8.37
N LEU A 121 12.94 1.04 -8.32
CA LEU A 121 12.85 1.84 -7.09
C LEU A 121 11.41 1.88 -6.56
N PHE A 122 10.43 2.10 -7.45
CA PHE A 122 9.01 2.05 -7.11
C PHE A 122 8.61 0.68 -6.57
N VAL A 123 8.96 -0.40 -7.27
CA VAL A 123 8.63 -1.77 -6.87
C VAL A 123 9.25 -2.13 -5.51
N VAL A 124 10.52 -1.77 -5.27
CA VAL A 124 11.21 -2.05 -3.99
C VAL A 124 10.63 -1.23 -2.84
N SER A 125 10.18 -0.01 -3.10
CA SER A 125 9.55 0.86 -2.10
C SER A 125 8.17 0.36 -1.64
N LEU A 126 7.45 -0.36 -2.52
CA LEU A 126 6.15 -0.91 -2.19
C LEU A 126 6.29 -2.11 -1.24
N PRO A 127 5.28 -2.42 -0.42
CA PRO A 127 5.24 -3.62 0.40
C PRO A 127 4.85 -4.84 -0.44
N ILE A 128 5.67 -5.13 -1.45
CA ILE A 128 5.58 -6.36 -2.22
C ILE A 128 6.18 -7.54 -1.44
N ARG A 129 5.86 -8.74 -1.91
CA ARG A 129 6.38 -10.01 -1.42
C ARG A 129 7.91 -9.98 -1.21
N PRO A 130 8.43 -10.46 -0.05
CA PRO A 130 9.87 -10.42 0.25
C PRO A 130 10.75 -11.18 -0.74
N ASP A 131 10.25 -12.26 -1.34
CA ASP A 131 10.98 -13.03 -2.36
C ASP A 131 11.22 -12.22 -3.63
N ILE A 132 10.26 -11.40 -4.06
CA ILE A 132 10.43 -10.51 -5.23
C ILE A 132 11.50 -9.44 -4.93
N LYS A 133 11.49 -8.86 -3.72
CA LYS A 133 12.53 -7.89 -3.33
C LYS A 133 13.91 -8.54 -3.32
N LYS A 134 14.01 -9.73 -2.72
CA LYS A 134 15.24 -10.51 -2.72
C LYS A 134 15.72 -10.79 -4.14
N ASP A 135 14.85 -11.21 -5.04
CA ASP A 135 15.20 -11.45 -6.44
C ASP A 135 15.72 -10.18 -7.14
N ILE A 136 15.20 -9.00 -6.81
CA ILE A 136 15.72 -7.73 -7.35
C ILE A 136 17.13 -7.43 -6.82
N PHE A 137 17.39 -7.66 -5.53
CA PHE A 137 18.71 -7.42 -4.93
C PHE A 137 19.75 -8.49 -5.30
N ASP A 138 19.33 -9.73 -5.53
CA ASP A 138 20.21 -10.83 -5.98
C ASP A 138 20.44 -10.82 -7.51
N SER A 139 19.69 -9.99 -8.25
CA SER A 139 19.83 -9.80 -9.69
C SER A 139 21.14 -9.07 -10.03
N LYS A 140 21.78 -9.46 -11.14
CA LYS A 140 23.03 -8.83 -11.60
C LYS A 140 22.81 -7.41 -12.11
N ILE A 141 21.70 -7.17 -12.79
CA ILE A 141 21.38 -5.87 -13.39
C ILE A 141 20.49 -5.04 -12.46
N GLY A 142 19.48 -5.67 -11.85
CA GLY A 142 18.50 -5.02 -10.98
C GLY A 142 19.14 -4.35 -9.77
N SER A 143 20.07 -5.04 -9.08
CA SER A 143 20.79 -4.47 -7.93
C SER A 143 21.61 -3.24 -8.30
N VAL A 144 22.25 -3.25 -9.47
CA VAL A 144 23.03 -2.10 -9.97
C VAL A 144 22.12 -0.93 -10.31
N LEU A 145 20.96 -1.18 -10.93
CA LEU A 145 19.98 -0.13 -11.24
C LEU A 145 19.40 0.50 -9.97
N VAL A 146 18.99 -0.32 -8.99
CA VAL A 146 18.44 0.17 -7.72
C VAL A 146 19.49 0.97 -6.93
N SER A 147 20.72 0.47 -6.83
CA SER A 147 21.81 1.19 -6.15
C SER A 147 22.16 2.52 -6.83
N SER A 148 22.18 2.55 -8.17
CA SER A 148 22.38 3.78 -8.94
C SER A 148 21.24 4.79 -8.74
N ALA A 149 20.01 4.31 -8.56
CA ALA A 149 18.84 5.13 -8.27
C ALA A 149 18.74 5.60 -6.81
N GLY A 150 19.65 5.18 -5.92
CA GLY A 150 19.59 5.50 -4.49
C GLY A 150 19.54 7.00 -4.16
N VAL A 151 20.06 7.86 -5.04
CA VAL A 151 19.93 9.33 -4.90
C VAL A 151 18.46 9.80 -4.92
N LEU A 152 17.58 9.06 -5.62
CA LEU A 152 16.16 9.34 -5.69
C LEU A 152 15.37 8.68 -4.57
N GLU A 153 15.98 7.83 -3.74
CA GLU A 153 15.27 7.09 -2.68
C GLU A 153 14.58 8.03 -1.68
N LYS A 154 15.30 9.06 -1.19
CA LYS A 154 14.72 10.04 -0.25
C LYS A 154 13.52 10.80 -0.83
N PRO A 155 13.64 11.49 -1.98
CA PRO A 155 12.49 12.21 -2.55
C PRO A 155 11.36 11.24 -2.93
N PHE A 156 11.69 10.05 -3.43
CA PHE A 156 10.71 9.03 -3.76
C PHE A 156 9.94 8.56 -2.51
N ASN A 157 10.62 8.24 -1.41
CA ASN A 157 10.01 7.84 -0.15
C ASN A 157 9.17 8.97 0.47
N SER A 158 9.49 10.24 0.23
CA SER A 158 8.67 11.35 0.69
C SER A 158 7.31 11.45 -0.03
N ILE A 159 7.23 10.93 -1.27
CA ILE A 159 6.03 10.92 -2.10
C ILE A 159 5.23 9.64 -1.85
N PHE A 160 5.87 8.47 -1.98
CA PHE A 160 5.22 7.17 -2.01
C PHE A 160 5.36 6.37 -0.70
N GLY A 161 6.23 6.76 0.22
CA GLY A 161 6.44 6.07 1.49
C GLY A 161 5.18 6.01 2.37
N PRO A 162 4.43 7.10 2.57
CA PRO A 162 3.23 7.08 3.38
C PRO A 162 2.16 6.09 2.86
N ILE A 163 1.95 6.02 1.53
CA ILE A 163 0.97 5.08 0.96
C ILE A 163 1.48 3.63 1.03
N ALA A 164 2.78 3.40 0.83
CA ALA A 164 3.40 2.09 1.05
C ALA A 164 3.22 1.62 2.50
N LYS A 165 3.38 2.52 3.48
CA LYS A 165 3.12 2.25 4.90
C LYS A 165 1.63 2.04 5.22
N GLN A 166 0.71 2.69 4.52
CA GLN A 166 -0.73 2.49 4.72
C GLN A 166 -1.22 1.16 4.13
N SER A 167 -0.61 0.67 3.05
CA SER A 167 -0.80 -0.73 2.62
C SER A 167 -0.21 -1.75 3.62
N LEU A 168 0.65 -1.30 4.54
CA LEU A 168 1.10 -2.07 5.71
C LEU A 168 0.18 -1.88 6.93
N THR A 169 -0.92 -1.13 6.84
CA THR A 169 -1.97 -1.10 7.87
C THR A 169 -2.78 -2.39 7.82
N PHE A 170 -2.10 -3.53 7.82
CA PHE A 170 -2.63 -4.82 8.22
C PHE A 170 -1.82 -5.27 9.42
N LEU A 171 -2.30 -4.95 10.62
CA LEU A 171 -1.74 -5.43 11.87
C LEU A 171 -2.71 -6.45 12.47
N THR A 172 -2.16 -7.60 12.87
CA THR A 172 -2.82 -8.53 13.79
C THR A 172 -1.83 -8.86 14.91
N VAL A 173 -2.33 -9.02 16.12
CA VAL A 173 -1.58 -9.53 17.29
C VAL A 173 -2.23 -10.83 17.65
N LYS A 174 -1.45 -11.90 17.81
CA LYS A 174 -2.04 -13.23 18.11
C LYS A 174 -2.72 -13.20 19.49
N PRO A 175 -3.82 -13.95 19.69
CA PRO A 175 -4.53 -13.97 20.96
C PRO A 175 -3.66 -14.36 22.17
N GLU A 176 -2.59 -15.13 21.94
CA GLU A 176 -1.69 -15.61 23.00
C GLU A 176 -0.53 -14.65 23.31
N GLU A 177 -0.33 -13.60 22.49
CA GLU A 177 0.78 -12.67 22.63
C GLU A 177 0.42 -11.50 23.55
N LYS A 178 1.22 -11.30 24.61
CA LYS A 178 1.11 -10.14 25.52
C LYS A 178 1.77 -8.87 24.98
N GLY A 179 2.14 -8.85 23.70
CA GLY A 179 2.81 -7.73 23.07
C GLY A 179 1.86 -6.55 22.84
N SER A 180 2.39 -5.33 22.92
CA SER A 180 1.71 -4.12 22.45
C SER A 180 2.51 -3.51 21.31
N ILE A 181 1.84 -3.22 20.21
CA ILE A 181 2.43 -2.54 19.06
C ILE A 181 2.07 -1.05 19.18
N PRO A 182 3.06 -0.14 19.34
CA PRO A 182 2.79 1.29 19.31
C PRO A 182 2.34 1.68 17.90
N LEU A 183 1.14 2.22 17.77
CA LEU A 183 0.69 2.87 16.55
C LEU A 183 1.39 4.23 16.54
N GLU A 184 2.28 4.50 15.59
CA GLU A 184 3.00 5.79 15.46
C GLU A 184 2.07 6.99 15.14
N PHE A 185 0.78 6.86 15.42
CA PHE A 185 -0.29 7.81 15.20
C PHE A 185 -1.39 7.62 16.25
N THR A 186 -2.21 8.66 16.42
CA THR A 186 -3.48 8.61 17.16
C THR A 186 -4.58 9.18 16.29
N GLN A 187 -5.82 8.74 16.49
CA GLN A 187 -6.97 9.22 15.72
C GLN A 187 -8.16 9.46 16.65
N LYS A 188 -8.74 10.66 16.60
CA LYS A 188 -9.88 11.07 17.43
C LYS A 188 -11.19 11.20 16.66
N GLU A 189 -11.12 11.51 15.37
CA GLU A 189 -12.31 11.48 14.50
C GLU A 189 -12.56 10.03 14.09
N LEU A 190 -13.38 9.36 14.87
CA LEU A 190 -13.69 7.94 14.73
C LEU A 190 -15.17 7.77 14.45
N THR A 191 -15.51 6.92 13.49
CA THR A 191 -16.91 6.56 13.19
C THR A 191 -17.12 5.07 13.36
N VAL A 192 -18.21 4.69 14.03
CA VAL A 192 -18.62 3.28 14.12
C VAL A 192 -19.10 2.81 12.75
N ASP A 193 -18.56 1.70 12.27
CA ASP A 193 -18.91 1.11 10.98
C ASP A 193 -19.74 -0.16 11.16
N THR A 194 -21.04 0.04 11.43
CA THR A 194 -22.01 -1.04 11.66
C THR A 194 -22.17 -1.96 10.44
N ALA A 195 -21.97 -1.44 9.24
CA ALA A 195 -22.01 -2.24 8.02
C ALA A 195 -20.86 -3.26 7.98
N SER A 196 -19.66 -2.84 8.38
CA SER A 196 -18.53 -3.77 8.50
C SER A 196 -18.70 -4.77 9.65
N GLU A 197 -19.33 -4.40 10.77
CA GLU A 197 -19.62 -5.36 11.86
C GLU A 197 -20.54 -6.49 11.36
N GLN A 198 -21.65 -6.14 10.72
CA GLN A 198 -22.59 -7.10 10.16
C GLN A 198 -21.93 -7.98 9.08
N ARG A 199 -21.17 -7.36 8.18
CA ARG A 199 -20.48 -8.10 7.12
C ARG A 199 -19.39 -9.03 7.68
N MET A 200 -18.75 -8.66 8.79
CA MET A 200 -17.72 -9.50 9.41
C MET A 200 -18.36 -10.75 10.04
N LEU A 201 -19.52 -10.60 10.69
CA LEU A 201 -20.31 -11.72 11.20
C LEU A 201 -20.67 -12.71 10.08
N GLU A 202 -21.13 -12.20 8.94
CA GLU A 202 -21.46 -13.05 7.78
C GLU A 202 -20.25 -13.86 7.30
N LEU A 203 -19.08 -13.22 7.15
CA LEU A 203 -17.85 -13.87 6.72
C LEU A 203 -17.39 -14.93 7.73
N VAL A 204 -17.41 -14.60 9.02
CA VAL A 204 -17.10 -15.54 10.12
C VAL A 204 -18.04 -16.74 10.10
N ASN A 205 -19.35 -16.53 9.97
CA ASN A 205 -20.33 -17.62 9.94
C ASN A 205 -20.28 -18.45 8.66
N GLN A 206 -19.85 -17.88 7.53
CA GLN A 206 -19.54 -18.63 6.31
C GLN A 206 -18.36 -19.58 6.53
N GLU A 207 -17.30 -19.13 7.19
CA GLU A 207 -16.17 -20.00 7.55
C GLU A 207 -16.60 -21.09 8.53
N ARG A 208 -17.32 -20.75 9.61
CA ARG A 208 -17.82 -21.75 10.57
C ARG A 208 -18.69 -22.81 9.90
N ALA A 209 -19.56 -22.43 8.96
CA ALA A 209 -20.37 -23.37 8.19
C ALA A 209 -19.53 -24.33 7.34
N LYS A 210 -18.44 -23.87 6.70
CA LYS A 210 -17.51 -24.74 5.94
C LYS A 210 -16.87 -25.81 6.80
N PHE A 211 -16.63 -25.51 8.08
CA PHE A 211 -16.04 -26.44 9.04
C PHE A 211 -17.08 -27.20 9.89
N GLY A 212 -18.38 -27.07 9.59
CA GLY A 212 -19.44 -27.78 10.31
C GLY A 212 -19.66 -27.29 11.75
N VAL A 213 -19.22 -26.08 12.08
CA VAL A 213 -19.36 -25.48 13.42
C VAL A 213 -20.61 -24.58 13.46
N ARG A 214 -21.33 -24.57 14.59
CA ARG A 214 -22.55 -23.76 14.77
C ARG A 214 -22.26 -22.27 14.56
N GLN A 215 -23.14 -21.56 13.88
CA GLN A 215 -23.03 -20.11 13.67
C GLN A 215 -23.04 -19.33 14.99
N LEU A 216 -22.27 -18.25 15.04
CA LEU A 216 -22.26 -17.30 16.13
C LEU A 216 -23.42 -16.32 16.02
N THR A 217 -23.98 -15.95 17.16
CA THR A 217 -24.99 -14.91 17.28
C THR A 217 -24.33 -13.60 17.71
N LEU A 218 -24.66 -12.49 17.04
CA LEU A 218 -24.17 -11.18 17.42
C LEU A 218 -24.83 -10.72 18.73
N ASN A 219 -24.05 -10.22 19.69
CA ASN A 219 -24.54 -9.68 20.95
C ASN A 219 -24.16 -8.20 21.08
N SER A 220 -25.14 -7.36 21.41
CA SER A 220 -24.96 -5.90 21.50
C SER A 220 -23.98 -5.47 22.59
N ASP A 221 -24.04 -6.12 23.75
CA ASP A 221 -23.23 -5.73 24.91
C ASP A 221 -21.75 -6.06 24.66
N LEU A 222 -21.48 -7.22 24.06
CA LEU A 222 -20.14 -7.57 23.57
C LEU A 222 -19.66 -6.64 22.46
N THR A 223 -20.56 -6.23 21.56
CA THR A 223 -20.23 -5.27 20.49
C THR A 223 -19.82 -3.92 21.08
N GLU A 224 -20.48 -3.44 22.14
CA GLU A 224 -20.07 -2.20 22.82
C GLU A 224 -18.70 -2.33 23.47
N VAL A 225 -18.40 -3.46 24.12
CA VAL A 225 -17.06 -3.76 24.66
C VAL A 225 -16.00 -3.75 23.54
N ALA A 226 -16.30 -4.41 22.42
CA ALA A 226 -15.41 -4.47 21.27
C ALA A 226 -15.18 -3.09 20.63
N ARG A 227 -16.25 -2.28 20.48
CA ARG A 227 -16.16 -0.90 19.97
C ARG A 227 -15.33 -0.02 20.90
N ALA A 228 -15.52 -0.14 22.20
CA ALA A 228 -14.77 0.62 23.19
C ALA A 228 -13.27 0.33 23.09
N HIS A 229 -12.88 -0.94 22.99
CA HIS A 229 -11.46 -1.31 22.83
C HIS A 229 -10.87 -0.84 21.51
N SER A 230 -11.60 -0.97 20.39
CA SER A 230 -11.19 -0.43 19.10
C SER A 230 -11.00 1.09 19.11
N LYS A 231 -11.84 1.83 19.84
CA LYS A 231 -11.68 3.29 20.02
C LYS A 231 -10.46 3.60 20.87
N ASP A 232 -10.28 2.90 22.00
CA ASP A 232 -9.15 3.14 22.92
C ASP A 232 -7.80 2.97 22.21
N MET A 233 -7.67 1.89 21.42
CA MET A 233 -6.48 1.62 20.60
C MET A 233 -6.16 2.74 19.61
N PHE A 234 -7.17 3.31 18.92
CA PHE A 234 -6.97 4.45 18.04
C PHE A 234 -6.64 5.75 18.79
N GLU A 235 -7.37 6.05 19.85
CA GLU A 235 -7.25 7.32 20.58
C GLU A 235 -5.91 7.42 21.31
N ARG A 236 -5.39 6.29 21.78
CA ARG A 236 -4.16 6.22 22.58
C ARG A 236 -2.96 5.66 21.81
N GLY A 237 -3.15 5.27 20.54
CA GLY A 237 -2.06 4.93 19.64
C GLY A 237 -1.36 3.61 19.99
N TYR A 238 -2.13 2.57 20.30
CA TYR A 238 -1.60 1.24 20.57
C TYR A 238 -2.45 0.17 19.90
N PHE A 239 -1.87 -1.00 19.67
CA PHE A 239 -2.57 -2.16 19.14
C PHE A 239 -2.17 -3.40 19.94
N SER A 240 -3.09 -3.87 20.80
CA SER A 240 -2.86 -4.96 21.74
C SER A 240 -4.16 -5.53 22.31
N HIS A 241 -4.11 -6.78 22.77
CA HIS A 241 -5.16 -7.41 23.57
C HIS A 241 -5.31 -6.79 24.97
N TYR A 242 -4.25 -6.14 25.45
CA TYR A 242 -4.19 -5.49 26.75
C TYR A 242 -4.32 -3.98 26.58
N SER A 243 -5.13 -3.32 27.43
CA SER A 243 -5.06 -1.86 27.54
C SER A 243 -3.71 -1.44 28.14
N PRO A 244 -3.32 -0.16 28.05
CA PRO A 244 -2.09 0.33 28.69
C PRO A 244 -2.07 0.17 30.23
N GLU A 245 -3.25 0.02 30.85
CA GLU A 245 -3.41 -0.33 32.27
C GLU A 245 -3.20 -1.83 32.53
N GLY A 246 -3.04 -2.64 31.49
CA GLY A 246 -2.87 -4.09 31.55
C GLY A 246 -4.17 -4.90 31.57
N LYS A 247 -5.32 -4.27 31.27
CA LYS A 247 -6.62 -4.97 31.27
C LYS A 247 -6.80 -5.81 30.01
N ASP A 248 -7.13 -7.09 30.16
CA ASP A 248 -7.44 -7.98 29.05
C ASP A 248 -8.95 -8.00 28.70
N VAL A 249 -9.35 -8.88 27.77
CA VAL A 249 -10.76 -8.99 27.36
C VAL A 249 -11.66 -9.45 28.51
N GLY A 250 -11.16 -10.30 29.42
CA GLY A 250 -11.91 -10.75 30.59
C GLY A 250 -12.18 -9.61 31.55
N ASP A 251 -11.15 -8.81 31.88
CA ASP A 251 -11.31 -7.61 32.70
C ASP A 251 -12.35 -6.65 32.10
N ARG A 252 -12.32 -6.45 30.77
CA ARG A 252 -13.29 -5.60 30.06
C ARG A 252 -14.72 -6.17 30.10
N LEU A 253 -14.88 -7.49 30.07
CA LEU A 253 -16.19 -8.15 30.19
C LEU A 253 -16.74 -8.07 31.61
N ASP A 254 -15.89 -8.27 32.61
CA ASP A 254 -16.24 -8.16 34.03
C ASP A 254 -16.69 -6.74 34.39
N GLU A 255 -15.97 -5.72 33.89
CA GLU A 255 -16.34 -4.31 34.06
C GLU A 255 -17.67 -3.94 33.40
N ALA A 256 -18.00 -4.62 32.30
CA ALA A 256 -19.29 -4.48 31.63
C ALA A 256 -20.42 -5.30 32.29
N GLY A 257 -20.11 -6.10 33.32
CA GLY A 257 -21.07 -6.97 34.00
C GLY A 257 -21.54 -8.16 33.14
N ILE A 258 -20.73 -8.59 32.17
CA ILE A 258 -21.07 -9.66 31.23
C ILE A 258 -20.50 -10.99 31.75
N SER A 259 -21.38 -11.95 32.04
CA SER A 259 -20.96 -13.29 32.48
C SER A 259 -20.51 -14.17 31.31
N TYR A 260 -19.40 -14.89 31.52
CA TYR A 260 -18.83 -15.86 30.59
C TYR A 260 -18.13 -16.99 31.35
N ASN A 261 -18.03 -18.18 30.76
CA ASN A 261 -17.13 -19.24 31.24
C ASN A 261 -15.84 -19.27 30.42
N VAL A 262 -15.95 -19.01 29.13
CA VAL A 262 -14.82 -18.93 28.20
C VAL A 262 -14.99 -17.70 27.33
N ALA A 263 -13.94 -16.90 27.21
CA ALA A 263 -13.89 -15.75 26.33
C ALA A 263 -12.68 -15.81 25.40
N GLY A 264 -12.80 -15.22 24.22
CA GLY A 264 -11.72 -15.09 23.25
C GLY A 264 -11.74 -13.74 22.57
N GLU A 265 -10.59 -13.29 22.08
CA GLU A 265 -10.48 -12.03 21.35
C GLU A 265 -9.64 -12.17 20.08
N ASN A 266 -10.10 -11.53 19.01
CA ASN A 266 -9.30 -11.28 17.81
C ASN A 266 -9.24 -9.79 17.50
N LEU A 267 -8.07 -9.32 17.08
CA LEU A 267 -7.84 -7.94 16.69
C LEU A 267 -7.29 -7.86 15.27
N ALA A 268 -7.79 -6.90 14.49
CA ALA A 268 -7.23 -6.56 13.19
C ALA A 268 -7.34 -5.05 12.95
N LEU A 269 -6.24 -4.41 12.56
CA LEU A 269 -6.26 -3.08 11.96
C LEU A 269 -5.98 -3.26 10.46
N ALA A 270 -6.93 -2.92 9.60
CA ALA A 270 -6.91 -3.22 8.16
C ALA A 270 -7.48 -2.06 7.32
N PRO A 271 -7.09 -1.87 6.05
CA PRO A 271 -7.71 -0.84 5.20
C PRO A 271 -9.19 -1.11 4.91
N ASN A 272 -9.62 -2.37 4.94
CA ASN A 272 -11.00 -2.76 4.71
C ASN A 272 -11.29 -4.12 5.35
N ILE A 273 -12.58 -4.47 5.40
CA ILE A 273 -13.08 -5.71 5.99
C ILE A 273 -12.56 -6.98 5.34
N SER A 274 -12.40 -7.00 4.01
CA SER A 274 -11.92 -8.20 3.32
C SER A 274 -10.50 -8.52 3.75
N THR A 275 -9.64 -7.50 3.83
CA THR A 275 -8.26 -7.65 4.31
C THR A 275 -8.22 -8.07 5.77
N ALA A 276 -9.05 -7.47 6.64
CA ALA A 276 -9.17 -7.88 8.04
C ALA A 276 -9.52 -9.37 8.17
N HIS A 277 -10.62 -9.79 7.55
CA HIS A 277 -11.12 -11.16 7.66
C HIS A 277 -10.14 -12.20 7.10
N THR A 278 -9.62 -11.99 5.89
CA THR A 278 -8.61 -12.88 5.29
C THR A 278 -7.38 -13.00 6.17
N GLY A 279 -6.94 -11.89 6.74
CA GLY A 279 -5.80 -11.86 7.62
C GLY A 279 -5.99 -12.61 8.94
N LEU A 280 -7.16 -12.45 9.57
CA LEU A 280 -7.54 -13.24 10.75
C LEU A 280 -7.60 -14.74 10.41
N MET A 281 -8.19 -15.13 9.29
CA MET A 281 -8.25 -16.54 8.89
C MET A 281 -6.87 -17.13 8.55
N ASN A 282 -5.93 -16.33 8.04
CA ASN A 282 -4.58 -16.81 7.72
C ASN A 282 -3.72 -17.03 8.98
N SER A 283 -4.05 -16.41 10.11
CA SER A 283 -3.36 -16.61 11.39
C SER A 283 -3.97 -17.77 12.16
N GLU A 284 -3.13 -18.70 12.61
CA GLU A 284 -3.58 -19.91 13.30
C GLU A 284 -4.36 -19.62 14.60
N GLY A 285 -3.85 -18.72 15.45
CA GLY A 285 -4.49 -18.37 16.72
C GLY A 285 -5.85 -17.68 16.53
N HIS A 286 -5.93 -16.73 15.60
CA HIS A 286 -7.19 -16.03 15.29
C HIS A 286 -8.23 -16.94 14.67
N ARG A 287 -7.80 -17.80 13.73
CA ARG A 287 -8.65 -18.81 13.09
C ARG A 287 -9.20 -19.80 14.11
N ARG A 288 -8.38 -20.21 15.10
CA ARG A 288 -8.81 -21.07 16.20
C ARG A 288 -9.98 -20.45 16.95
N ASN A 289 -9.90 -19.16 17.34
CA ASN A 289 -11.02 -18.46 17.98
C ASN A 289 -12.27 -18.44 17.08
N ILE A 290 -12.11 -18.11 15.79
CA ILE A 290 -13.23 -18.04 14.84
C ILE A 290 -13.96 -19.40 14.71
N LEU A 291 -13.21 -20.50 14.74
CA LEU A 291 -13.73 -21.86 14.53
C LEU A 291 -13.97 -22.63 15.82
N ASP A 292 -13.76 -22.02 16.99
CA ASP A 292 -13.92 -22.72 18.26
C ASP A 292 -15.40 -23.07 18.50
N PRO A 293 -15.74 -24.36 18.67
CA PRO A 293 -17.11 -24.79 18.95
C PRO A 293 -17.59 -24.40 20.35
N ALA A 294 -16.70 -24.01 21.28
CA ALA A 294 -17.08 -23.53 22.60
C ALA A 294 -17.81 -22.19 22.53
N PHE A 295 -17.55 -21.37 21.52
CA PHE A 295 -18.21 -20.08 21.37
C PHE A 295 -19.55 -20.19 20.63
N SER A 296 -20.57 -19.53 21.20
CA SER A 296 -21.91 -19.40 20.62
C SER A 296 -22.28 -17.96 20.26
N THR A 297 -21.58 -16.99 20.88
CA THR A 297 -21.91 -15.57 20.81
C THR A 297 -20.66 -14.76 20.47
N VAL A 298 -20.83 -13.67 19.72
CA VAL A 298 -19.75 -12.74 19.36
C VAL A 298 -20.21 -11.29 19.44
N GLY A 299 -19.35 -10.41 19.93
CA GLY A 299 -19.43 -8.97 19.70
C GLY A 299 -18.39 -8.56 18.67
N ILE A 300 -18.77 -7.74 17.70
CA ILE A 300 -17.85 -7.23 16.69
C ILE A 300 -17.91 -5.71 16.74
N GLY A 301 -16.78 -5.09 17.08
CA GLY A 301 -16.60 -3.65 17.03
C GLY A 301 -15.75 -3.27 15.83
N ALA A 302 -16.31 -2.48 14.91
CA ALA A 302 -15.57 -1.92 13.78
C ALA A 302 -15.55 -0.39 13.86
N ILE A 303 -14.35 0.19 13.98
CA ILE A 303 -14.15 1.63 14.05
C ILE A 303 -13.37 2.07 12.81
N ASP A 304 -13.94 3.00 12.04
CA ASP A 304 -13.28 3.62 10.90
C ASP A 304 -12.47 4.84 11.38
N GLY A 305 -11.15 4.74 11.25
CA GLY A 305 -10.17 5.78 11.51
C GLY A 305 -9.79 6.58 10.26
N GLY A 306 -10.60 6.50 9.20
CA GLY A 306 -10.42 7.20 7.94
C GLY A 306 -9.16 6.76 7.21
N VAL A 307 -8.19 7.69 7.11
CA VAL A 307 -6.92 7.41 6.43
C VAL A 307 -6.06 6.39 7.18
N TYR A 308 -6.37 6.08 8.43
CA TYR A 308 -5.66 5.07 9.21
C TYR A 308 -6.30 3.67 9.10
N GLY A 309 -7.32 3.51 8.26
CA GLY A 309 -8.02 2.23 8.08
C GLY A 309 -9.05 1.96 9.18
N LYS A 310 -9.48 0.71 9.26
CA LYS A 310 -10.53 0.22 10.15
C LYS A 310 -9.97 -0.73 11.17
N MET A 311 -10.31 -0.50 12.44
CA MET A 311 -9.94 -1.36 13.54
C MET A 311 -11.11 -2.25 13.93
N PHE A 312 -10.84 -3.55 13.93
CA PHE A 312 -11.77 -4.62 14.23
C PHE A 312 -11.35 -5.29 15.53
N THR A 313 -12.31 -5.40 16.44
CA THR A 313 -12.22 -6.24 17.64
C THR A 313 -13.36 -7.25 17.57
N GLN A 314 -13.06 -8.54 17.69
CA GLN A 314 -14.05 -9.61 17.84
C GLN A 314 -13.93 -10.17 19.25
N VAL A 315 -14.99 -10.11 20.04
CA VAL A 315 -15.06 -10.68 21.39
C VAL A 315 -15.99 -11.88 21.35
N PHE A 316 -15.48 -13.07 21.62
CA PHE A 316 -16.23 -14.32 21.61
C PHE A 316 -16.55 -14.76 23.04
N LYS A 317 -17.71 -15.39 23.23
CA LYS A 317 -18.03 -16.10 24.47
C LYS A 317 -18.91 -17.33 24.22
N ASP A 318 -18.98 -18.22 25.22
CA ASP A 318 -19.87 -19.39 25.25
C ASP A 318 -21.36 -19.03 25.34
#